data_AF-A0A6B3BNL1-F1
#
_entry.id   AF-A0A6B3BNL1-F1
#
_cell.length_a   1.000
_cell.length_b   1.000
_cell.length_c   1.000
_cell.angle_alpha   90.00
_cell.angle_beta   90.00
_cell.angle_gamma   90.00
#
_symmetry.space_group_name_H-M   'P 1'
#
loop_
_entity.id
_entity.type
_entity.pdbx_description
1 polymer ?
#
loop_
_entity_poly.entity_id
_entity_poly.type
_entity_poly.pdbx_seq_one_letter_code
_entity_poly.pdbx_strand_id
1 'polypeptide(L)'
;MRPGNQLASTACGTRVVVIRASADAQPQLTCAGAPMVPAASAPQVKDTGSGTLVGKRYVDATGTLELLCTASGAGELVCDGAPMTVKAARPLPASD
;
A
#
# COMPACT_ATOMS: atom_id res chain seq x y z
N MET A 1 -6.45 10.52 -4.52
CA MET A 1 -6.61 9.07 -4.28
C MET A 1 -7.91 8.86 -3.47
N ARG A 2 -8.61 7.72 -3.56
CA ARG A 2 -9.87 7.50 -2.82
C ARG A 2 -9.94 6.08 -2.25
N PRO A 3 -10.65 5.85 -1.13
CA PRO A 3 -10.96 4.50 -0.67
C PRO A 3 -11.57 3.64 -1.77
N GLY A 4 -11.14 2.38 -1.85
CA GLY A 4 -11.51 1.43 -2.89
C GLY A 4 -10.62 1.46 -4.15
N ASN A 5 -9.82 2.52 -4.36
CA ASN A 5 -8.88 2.56 -5.48
C ASN A 5 -7.90 1.38 -5.38
N GLN A 6 -7.68 0.70 -6.50
CA GLN A 6 -6.67 -0.34 -6.62
C GLN A 6 -5.46 0.22 -7.33
N LEU A 7 -4.29 0.09 -6.72
CA LEU A 7 -3.01 0.58 -7.24
C LEU A 7 -2.03 -0.57 -7.38
N ALA A 8 -1.15 -0.47 -8.36
CA ALA A 8 -0.10 -1.46 -8.61
C ALA A 8 1.24 -0.75 -8.84
N SER A 9 2.30 -1.42 -8.39
CA SER A 9 3.67 -1.03 -8.70
C SER A 9 3.94 -1.29 -10.19
N THR A 10 4.73 -0.41 -10.78
CA THR A 10 5.26 -0.58 -12.14
C THR A 10 6.64 -1.26 -12.15
N ALA A 11 7.25 -1.42 -10.98
CA ALA A 11 8.63 -1.90 -10.82
C ALA A 11 8.73 -3.28 -10.13
N CYS A 12 7.71 -3.72 -9.39
CA CYS A 12 7.67 -5.03 -8.73
C CYS A 12 6.23 -5.58 -8.63
N GLY A 13 6.03 -6.77 -8.06
CA GLY A 13 4.72 -7.43 -7.96
C GLY A 13 3.71 -6.77 -7.00
N THR A 14 4.09 -5.73 -6.25
CA THR A 14 3.23 -5.13 -5.22
C THR A 14 1.94 -4.57 -5.80
N ARG A 15 0.81 -4.99 -5.22
CA ARG A 15 -0.52 -4.41 -5.46
C ARG A 15 -1.20 -4.07 -4.14
N VAL A 16 -1.96 -2.98 -4.14
CA VAL A 16 -2.64 -2.48 -2.94
C VAL A 16 -4.05 -1.99 -3.24
N VAL A 17 -4.90 -2.00 -2.22
CA VAL A 17 -6.19 -1.32 -2.20
C VAL A 17 -6.15 -0.20 -1.17
N VAL A 18 -6.66 0.97 -1.53
CA VAL A 18 -6.78 2.10 -0.61
C VAL A 18 -7.92 1.85 0.35
N ILE A 19 -7.63 1.77 1.64
CA ILE A 19 -8.62 1.59 2.72
C ILE A 19 -9.07 2.93 3.28
N ARG A 20 -8.14 3.88 3.39
CA ARG A 20 -8.39 5.25 3.86
C ARG A 20 -7.53 6.20 3.06
N ALA A 21 -8.08 7.34 2.70
CA ALA A 21 -7.35 8.50 2.20
C ALA A 21 -8.12 9.76 2.61
N SER A 22 -7.41 10.80 3.06
CA SER A 22 -8.04 12.11 3.26
C SER A 22 -8.53 12.68 1.93
N ALA A 23 -9.71 13.31 1.92
CA ALA A 23 -10.33 13.85 0.71
C ALA A 23 -9.51 15.01 0.10
N ASP A 24 -8.84 15.78 0.95
CA ASP A 24 -8.09 16.98 0.57
C ASP A 24 -6.61 16.69 0.28
N ALA A 25 -6.14 15.46 0.57
CA ALA A 25 -4.76 15.07 0.37
C ALA A 25 -4.53 14.39 -0.98
N GLN A 26 -3.44 14.76 -1.64
CA GLN A 26 -2.94 14.11 -2.86
C GLN A 26 -1.54 13.51 -2.62
N PRO A 27 -1.42 12.52 -1.74
CA PRO A 27 -0.12 11.94 -1.41
C PRO A 27 0.49 11.26 -2.62
N GLN A 28 1.81 11.41 -2.78
CA GLN A 28 2.60 10.70 -3.78
C GLN A 28 2.97 9.33 -3.23
N LEU A 29 2.30 8.30 -3.76
CA LEU A 29 2.56 6.91 -3.40
C LEU A 29 3.54 6.28 -4.40
N THR A 30 4.63 5.75 -3.88
CA THR A 30 5.63 5.02 -4.67
C THR A 30 5.85 3.62 -4.10
N CYS A 31 6.33 2.71 -4.96
CA CYS A 31 6.77 1.39 -4.58
C CYS A 31 8.03 1.03 -5.35
N ALA A 32 9.06 0.52 -4.65
CA ALA A 32 10.38 0.26 -5.24
C ALA A 32 10.98 1.48 -5.98
N GLY A 33 10.72 2.69 -5.47
CA GLY A 33 11.18 3.95 -6.06
C GLY A 33 10.40 4.44 -7.29
N ALA A 34 9.37 3.71 -7.74
CA ALA A 34 8.53 4.11 -8.88
C ALA A 34 7.11 4.52 -8.42
N PRO A 35 6.46 5.50 -9.09
CA PRO A 35 5.07 5.84 -8.81
C PRO A 35 4.12 4.65 -8.95
N MET A 36 3.22 4.48 -7.98
CA MET A 36 2.13 3.52 -8.12
C MET A 36 1.06 4.09 -9.05
N VAL A 37 0.51 3.24 -9.92
CA VAL A 37 -0.50 3.61 -10.91
C VAL A 37 -1.79 2.82 -10.70
N PRO A 38 -2.93 3.24 -11.28
CA PRO A 38 -4.16 2.44 -11.23
C PRO A 38 -3.91 1.01 -11.70
N ALA A 39 -4.37 0.03 -10.93
CA ALA A 39 -4.09 -1.38 -11.21
C ALA A 39 -4.62 -1.85 -12.58
N ALA A 40 -5.67 -1.19 -13.09
CA ALA A 40 -6.25 -1.45 -14.41
C ALA A 40 -5.33 -1.02 -15.58
N SER A 41 -4.44 -0.05 -15.35
CA SER A 41 -3.49 0.45 -16.36
C SER A 41 -2.05 0.00 -16.10
N ALA A 42 -1.81 -0.75 -15.02
CA ALA A 42 -0.47 -1.19 -14.65
C ALA A 42 -0.03 -2.41 -15.46
N PRO A 43 1.24 -2.48 -15.90
CA PRO A 43 1.79 -3.69 -16.48
C PRO A 43 1.77 -4.84 -15.47
N GLN A 44 1.69 -6.07 -15.96
CA GLN A 44 1.89 -7.24 -15.09
C GLN A 44 3.38 -7.44 -14.81
N VAL A 45 3.80 -7.11 -13.60
CA VAL A 45 5.14 -7.40 -13.11
C VAL A 45 5.09 -8.69 -12.28
N LYS A 46 5.80 -9.74 -12.74
CA LYS A 46 5.88 -11.04 -12.06
C LYS A 46 7.10 -11.13 -11.15
N ASP A 47 7.32 -10.11 -10.35
CA ASP A 47 8.39 -10.09 -9.36
C ASP A 47 7.79 -10.27 -7.96
N THR A 48 7.86 -11.51 -7.46
CA THR A 48 7.43 -11.87 -6.12
C THR A 48 8.60 -11.73 -5.16
N GLY A 49 8.43 -10.89 -4.14
CA GLY A 49 9.41 -10.71 -3.06
C GLY A 49 8.72 -10.57 -1.71
N SER A 50 9.52 -10.36 -0.66
CA SER A 50 9.05 -10.23 0.73
C SER A 50 9.04 -8.78 1.24
N GLY A 51 9.26 -7.79 0.37
CA GLY A 51 9.26 -6.37 0.75
C GLY A 51 7.88 -5.87 1.16
N THR A 52 6.84 -6.25 0.42
CA THR A 52 5.45 -6.05 0.85
C THR A 52 4.75 -7.36 1.19
N LEU A 53 3.91 -7.32 2.23
CA LEU A 53 3.27 -8.50 2.82
C LEU A 53 1.77 -8.52 2.53
N VAL A 54 1.31 -9.53 1.79
CA VAL A 54 -0.12 -9.72 1.48
C VAL A 54 -0.94 -9.80 2.77
N GLY A 55 -2.11 -9.14 2.77
CA GLY A 55 -3.04 -9.09 3.90
C GLY A 55 -2.65 -8.10 5.00
N LYS A 56 -1.46 -7.49 4.94
CA LYS A 56 -1.06 -6.44 5.88
C LYS A 56 -1.57 -5.07 5.45
N ARG A 57 -1.88 -4.27 6.47
CA ARG A 57 -2.30 -2.87 6.31
C ARG A 57 -1.08 -1.98 6.50
N TYR A 58 -0.85 -1.07 5.58
CA TYR A 58 0.24 -0.10 5.63
C TYR A 58 -0.33 1.29 5.89
N VAL A 59 0.27 2.05 6.79
CA VAL A 59 -0.10 3.43 7.12
C VAL A 59 1.07 4.38 6.91
N ASP A 60 0.75 5.57 6.44
CA ASP A 60 1.72 6.66 6.38
C ASP A 60 1.98 7.23 7.79
N ALA A 61 3.01 8.06 7.92
CA ALA A 61 3.41 8.66 9.20
C ALA A 61 2.31 9.55 9.82
N THR A 62 1.41 10.11 9.01
CA THR A 62 0.32 10.98 9.49
C THR A 62 -0.96 10.21 9.80
N GLY A 63 -1.05 8.93 9.42
CA GLY A 63 -2.23 8.09 9.59
C GLY A 63 -3.42 8.48 8.70
N THR A 64 -3.19 9.32 7.68
CA THR A 64 -4.20 9.82 6.75
C THR A 64 -4.38 8.90 5.55
N LEU A 65 -3.36 8.12 5.20
CA LEU A 65 -3.38 7.11 4.16
C LEU A 65 -3.24 5.71 4.78
N GLU A 66 -4.16 4.83 4.41
CA GLU A 66 -4.11 3.43 4.80
C GLU A 66 -4.34 2.54 3.58
N LEU A 67 -3.44 1.58 3.37
CA LEU A 67 -3.44 0.66 2.24
C LEU A 67 -3.51 -0.78 2.72
N LEU A 68 -4.18 -1.65 1.98
CA LEU A 68 -4.12 -3.11 2.16
C LEU A 68 -3.30 -3.70 1.03
N CYS A 69 -2.25 -4.45 1.34
CA CYS A 69 -1.47 -5.16 0.33
C CYS A 69 -2.23 -6.42 -0.14
N THR A 70 -2.46 -6.52 -1.45
CA THR A 70 -3.20 -7.63 -2.10
C THR A 70 -2.33 -8.54 -2.95
N ALA A 71 -1.13 -8.07 -3.36
CA ALA A 71 -0.09 -8.90 -3.95
C ALA A 71 1.28 -8.45 -3.44
N SER A 72 2.18 -9.39 -3.13
CA SER A 72 3.52 -9.09 -2.63
C SER A 72 4.48 -8.72 -3.78
N GLY A 73 5.48 -7.92 -3.43
CA GLY A 73 6.60 -7.58 -4.31
C GLY A 73 7.86 -7.35 -3.48
N ALA A 74 9.01 -7.23 -4.15
CA ALA A 74 10.31 -7.02 -3.50
C ALA A 74 10.50 -5.58 -2.96
N GLY A 75 9.65 -4.64 -3.36
CA GLY A 75 9.77 -3.22 -3.02
C GLY A 75 9.23 -2.84 -1.64
N GLU A 76 9.47 -1.59 -1.27
CA GLU A 76 8.89 -0.92 -0.10
C GLU A 76 7.83 0.10 -0.55
N LEU A 77 6.77 0.27 0.24
CA LEU A 77 5.76 1.31 0.04
C LEU A 77 6.21 2.61 0.72
N VAL A 78 6.20 3.71 -0.04
CA VAL A 78 6.65 5.03 0.42
C VAL A 78 5.59 6.06 0.05
N CYS A 79 5.17 6.87 1.03
CA CYS A 79 4.20 7.95 0.89
C CYS A 79 4.91 9.28 1.13
N ASP A 80 4.89 10.19 0.14
CA ASP A 80 5.51 11.51 0.21
C ASP A 80 7.00 11.47 0.64
N GLY A 81 7.71 10.44 0.18
CA GLY A 81 9.13 10.22 0.49
C GLY A 81 9.39 9.52 1.83
N ALA A 82 8.35 9.26 2.64
CA ALA A 82 8.48 8.53 3.90
C ALA A 82 8.02 7.06 3.78
N PRO A 83 8.82 6.09 4.27
CA PRO A 83 8.40 4.69 4.33
C PRO A 83 7.10 4.50 5.10
N MET A 84 6.19 3.70 4.54
CA MET A 84 4.96 3.32 5.22
C MET A 84 5.20 2.17 6.19
N THR A 85 4.45 2.16 7.29
CA THR A 85 4.61 1.15 8.35
C THR A 85 3.45 0.16 8.35
N VAL A 86 3.71 -1.10 8.70
CA VAL A 86 2.64 -2.07 8.89
C VAL A 86 1.85 -1.70 10.15
N LYS A 87 0.57 -1.39 9.97
CA LYS A 87 -0.36 -1.15 11.06
C LYS A 87 -0.61 -2.45 11.80
N ALA A 88 -0.21 -2.49 13.07
CA ALA A 88 -0.53 -3.59 13.94
C ALA A 88 -2.05 -3.76 14.05
N ALA A 89 -2.52 -5.01 13.99
CA ALA A 89 -3.90 -5.30 14.35
C ALA A 89 -4.08 -4.93 15.81
N ARG A 90 -5.15 -4.19 16.12
CA ARG A 90 -5.54 -4.01 17.52
C ARG A 90 -6.00 -5.39 18.02
N PRO A 91 -5.45 -5.92 19.13
CA PRO A 91 -5.96 -7.16 19.69
C PRO A 91 -7.46 -7.02 19.89
N LEU A 92 -8.23 -8.01 19.44
CA LEU A 92 -9.62 -8.11 19.86
C LEU A 92 -9.63 -8.29 21.38
N PRO A 93 -10.57 -7.67 22.12
CA PRO A 93 -10.80 -8.05 23.50
C PRO A 93 -11.01 -9.57 23.53
N ALA A 94 -10.26 -10.28 24.38
CA ALA A 94 -10.55 -11.69 24.60
C ALA A 94 -12.00 -11.79 25.12
N SER A 95 -12.83 -12.58 24.44
CA SER A 95 -14.14 -12.94 24.95
C SER A 95 -13.93 -13.98 26.06
N ASP A 96 -14.39 -13.67 27.27
CA ASP A 96 -14.55 -14.60 28.39
C ASP A 96 -16.04 -14.97 28.50
#